data_AF-X1VAM0-F1
#
_entry.id   AF-X1VAM0-F1
#
_cell.length_a   1.000
_cell.length_b   1.000
_cell.length_c   1.000
_cell.angle_alpha   90.00
_cell.angle_beta   90.00
_cell.angle_gamma   90.00
#
_symmetry.space_group_name_H-M   'P 1'
#
loop_
_entity.id
_entity.type
_entity.pdbx_description
1 polymer ?
#
loop_
_entity_poly.entity_id
_entity_poly.type
_entity_poly.pdbx_seq_one_letter_code
_entity_poly.pdbx_strand_id
1 'polypeptide(L)'
;LLWLIIPARESPSSGMGKFPLFSESGSRSRLRQKLQSYGFSTQGANLTIIAVSLYLSLSAFIISIYQNFYLLLTLTAFGWVVFELLKNKVRSEELIIGRDILTSRIKLFQVGIDQVDNQETIQRIEEFIVVKKSHQIVTPDTLAVLRARKDPEYHDILKSADLVTPDGAGILWAATTLNYPLPERVTGIDIIHNICRLSAKKGHSLYLLGSYPGVAREAALNLKGEFRP
;
A
#
# COMPACT_ATOMS: atom_id res chain seq x y z
N LEU A 1 -15.21 2.24 -5.75
CA LEU A 1 -15.80 2.21 -4.41
C LEU A 1 -16.83 1.09 -4.34
N LEU A 2 -16.62 0.07 -3.50
CA LEU A 2 -17.64 -0.94 -3.17
C LEU A 2 -17.68 -1.07 -1.65
N TRP A 3 -18.73 -0.55 -1.04
CA TRP A 3 -19.13 -0.83 0.34
C TRP A 3 -20.26 -1.86 0.27
N LEU A 4 -20.14 -2.99 0.96
CA LEU A 4 -21.24 -3.91 1.23
C LEU A 4 -21.26 -4.22 2.72
N ILE A 5 -22.29 -3.70 3.39
CA ILE A 5 -22.71 -4.00 4.76
C ILE A 5 -23.89 -4.97 4.65
N ILE A 6 -23.83 -6.13 5.32
CA ILE A 6 -24.99 -7.00 5.58
C ILE A 6 -24.91 -7.47 7.05
N PRO A 7 -26.04 -7.51 7.80
CA PRO A 7 -26.07 -7.50 9.27
C PRO A 7 -26.05 -8.89 9.93
N ALA A 8 -25.80 -8.89 11.23
CA ALA A 8 -25.66 -10.04 12.12
C ALA A 8 -26.97 -10.80 12.43
N ARG A 9 -26.84 -12.11 12.70
CA ARG A 9 -27.83 -12.94 13.42
C ARG A 9 -27.11 -14.05 14.19
N GLU A 10 -27.19 -14.04 15.52
CA GLU A 10 -26.89 -15.19 16.42
C GLU A 10 -28.21 -16.01 16.60
N SER A 11 -28.28 -17.32 16.85
CA SER A 11 -27.70 -18.21 17.87
C SER A 11 -28.28 -19.66 17.66
N PRO A 12 -28.13 -20.69 18.54
CA PRO A 12 -26.94 -21.36 19.08
C PRO A 12 -26.98 -22.94 19.03
N SER A 13 -25.83 -23.55 19.38
CA SER A 13 -25.55 -24.94 19.89
C SER A 13 -25.97 -26.16 19.03
N SER A 14 -25.30 -27.31 18.95
CA SER A 14 -24.32 -28.09 19.74
C SER A 14 -23.66 -29.08 18.73
N GLY A 15 -22.41 -29.55 18.80
CA GLY A 15 -21.70 -30.22 19.87
C GLY A 15 -20.62 -31.14 19.24
N MET A 16 -19.38 -31.04 19.76
CA MET A 16 -18.28 -32.02 19.76
C MET A 16 -17.85 -32.70 18.44
N GLY A 17 -16.60 -32.65 17.99
CA GLY A 17 -15.34 -32.15 18.54
C GLY A 17 -14.19 -32.75 17.74
N LYS A 18 -13.05 -32.04 17.65
CA LYS A 18 -11.68 -32.59 17.50
C LYS A 18 -10.64 -31.45 17.38
N PHE A 19 -9.72 -31.45 18.34
CA PHE A 19 -8.42 -30.75 18.42
C PHE A 19 -8.38 -29.21 18.47
N PRO A 20 -8.17 -28.60 19.65
CA PRO A 20 -7.71 -27.23 19.74
C PRO A 20 -6.17 -27.23 19.72
N LEU A 21 -5.56 -26.81 18.62
CA LEU A 21 -4.18 -26.36 18.63
C LEU A 21 -4.16 -24.91 18.16
N PHE A 22 -3.76 -24.02 19.06
CA PHE A 22 -3.67 -22.56 18.94
C PHE A 22 -4.97 -21.76 19.05
N SER A 23 -5.60 -21.83 20.23
CA SER A 23 -6.19 -20.61 20.81
C SER A 23 -5.16 -19.95 21.71
N GLU A 24 -4.54 -18.86 21.26
CA GLU A 24 -4.09 -17.81 22.18
C GLU A 24 -4.41 -16.45 21.55
N SER A 25 -5.56 -15.92 21.95
CA SER A 25 -5.70 -14.50 22.20
C SER A 25 -4.66 -14.12 23.26
N GLY A 26 -3.54 -13.53 22.82
CA GLY A 26 -2.46 -13.10 23.69
C GLY A 26 -1.86 -11.81 23.15
N SER A 27 -2.10 -10.70 23.86
CA SER A 27 -1.40 -9.41 23.80
C SER A 27 -0.52 -9.20 22.55
N ARG A 28 -0.99 -8.43 21.56
CA ARG A 28 -0.11 -7.95 20.48
C ARG A 28 1.07 -7.24 21.15
N SER A 29 2.25 -7.88 21.16
CA SER A 29 3.37 -7.39 21.93
C SER A 29 3.73 -5.98 21.47
N ARG A 30 3.88 -5.04 22.44
CA ARG A 30 4.22 -3.64 22.15
C ARG A 30 5.48 -3.53 21.28
N LEU A 31 6.40 -4.48 21.44
CA LEU A 31 7.61 -4.62 20.63
C LEU A 31 7.31 -4.89 19.16
N ARG A 32 6.39 -5.81 18.84
CA ARG A 32 5.99 -6.11 17.46
C ARG A 32 5.31 -4.90 16.81
N GLN A 33 4.45 -4.20 17.55
CA GLN A 33 3.84 -2.96 17.07
C GLN A 33 4.88 -1.87 16.81
N LYS A 34 5.89 -1.74 17.69
CA LYS A 34 6.98 -0.77 17.53
C LYS A 34 7.87 -1.11 16.34
N LEU A 35 8.20 -2.38 16.13
CA LEU A 35 8.95 -2.83 14.94
C LEU A 35 8.16 -2.60 13.64
N GLN A 36 6.84 -2.83 13.65
CA GLN A 36 5.97 -2.48 12.53
C GLN A 36 5.93 -0.97 12.27
N SER A 37 5.95 -0.15 13.32
CA SER A 37 6.05 1.31 13.17
C SER A 37 7.38 1.78 12.58
N TYR A 38 8.45 0.99 12.71
CA TYR A 38 9.74 1.21 12.03
C TYR A 38 9.80 0.61 10.61
N GLY A 39 8.70 0.06 10.09
CA GLY A 39 8.60 -0.43 8.71
C GLY A 39 8.87 -1.94 8.53
N PHE A 40 8.99 -2.72 9.60
CA PHE A 40 9.21 -4.17 9.49
C PHE A 40 7.91 -4.92 9.15
N SER A 41 7.99 -5.89 8.22
CA SER A 41 6.87 -6.78 7.89
C SER A 41 6.47 -7.65 9.10
N THR A 42 5.25 -8.21 9.09
CA THR A 42 4.76 -9.06 10.19
C THR A 42 5.62 -10.29 10.45
N GLN A 43 6.24 -10.85 9.40
CA GLN A 43 7.18 -11.96 9.48
C GLN A 43 8.58 -11.49 9.89
N GLY A 44 9.07 -10.37 9.35
CA GLY A 44 10.35 -9.77 9.74
C GLY A 44 10.40 -9.32 11.20
N ALA A 45 9.30 -8.79 11.73
CA ALA A 45 9.18 -8.42 13.15
C ALA A 45 9.23 -9.65 14.07
N ASN A 46 8.61 -10.77 13.67
CA ASN A 46 8.66 -12.00 14.47
C ASN A 46 10.07 -12.63 14.43
N LEU A 47 10.70 -12.67 13.25
CA LEU A 47 12.04 -13.22 13.09
C LEU A 47 13.09 -12.39 13.85
N THR A 48 12.99 -11.06 13.83
CA THR A 48 13.89 -10.17 14.59
C THR A 48 13.71 -10.33 16.10
N ILE A 49 12.48 -10.46 16.60
CA ILE A 49 12.23 -10.75 18.02
C ILE A 49 12.87 -12.08 18.41
N ILE A 50 12.64 -13.15 17.64
CA ILE A 50 13.21 -14.49 17.91
C ILE A 50 14.74 -14.43 17.89
N ALA A 51 15.33 -13.76 16.89
CA ALA A 51 16.78 -13.64 16.77
C ALA A 51 17.41 -12.87 17.95
N VAL A 52 16.79 -11.77 18.38
CA VAL A 52 17.26 -10.99 19.55
C VAL A 52 17.11 -11.80 20.83
N SER A 53 16.00 -12.51 21.02
CA SER A 53 15.79 -13.37 22.19
C SER A 53 16.80 -14.51 22.26
N LEU A 54 17.08 -15.17 21.12
CA LEU A 54 18.07 -16.23 21.04
C LEU A 54 19.48 -15.70 21.33
N TYR A 55 19.81 -14.53 20.78
CA TYR A 55 21.09 -13.86 20.99
C TYR A 55 21.31 -13.45 22.46
N LEU A 56 20.30 -12.88 23.11
CA LEU A 56 20.36 -12.52 24.54
C LEU A 56 20.48 -13.77 25.42
N SER A 57 19.79 -14.85 25.08
CA SER A 57 19.88 -16.12 25.80
C SER A 57 21.27 -16.75 25.67
N LEU A 58 21.83 -16.77 24.46
CA LEU A 58 23.15 -17.33 24.20
C LEU A 58 24.26 -16.50 24.86
N SER A 59 24.14 -15.17 24.79
CA SER A 59 25.12 -14.28 25.43
C SER A 59 25.09 -14.41 26.96
N ALA A 60 23.91 -14.45 27.59
CA ALA A 60 23.77 -14.69 29.03
C ALA A 60 24.36 -16.04 29.46
N PHE A 61 24.15 -17.10 28.67
CA PHE A 61 24.72 -18.43 28.93
C PHE A 61 26.25 -18.42 28.88
N ILE A 62 26.83 -17.77 27.86
CA ILE A 62 28.29 -17.66 27.72
C ILE A 62 28.90 -16.82 28.86
N ILE A 63 28.25 -15.73 29.26
CA ILE A 63 28.68 -14.91 30.42
C ILE A 63 28.66 -15.74 31.71
N SER A 64 27.62 -16.57 31.88
CA SER A 64 27.49 -17.45 33.06
C SER A 64 28.62 -18.49 33.15
N ILE A 65 29.20 -18.93 32.03
CA ILE A 65 30.27 -19.93 32.00
C ILE A 65 31.64 -19.30 32.27
N TYR A 66 31.91 -18.12 31.70
CA TYR A 66 33.28 -17.59 31.66
C TYR A 66 33.59 -16.53 32.73
N GLN A 67 32.59 -15.93 33.40
CA GLN A 67 32.78 -14.85 34.40
C GLN A 67 33.77 -13.73 33.98
N ASN A 68 33.92 -13.49 32.67
CA ASN A 68 34.89 -12.55 32.11
C ASN A 68 34.18 -11.32 31.54
N PHE A 69 34.43 -10.14 32.13
CA PHE A 69 33.79 -8.88 31.74
C PHE A 69 34.12 -8.44 30.30
N TYR A 70 35.35 -8.71 29.82
CA TYR A 70 35.75 -8.37 28.44
C TYR A 70 34.98 -9.17 27.37
N LEU A 71 34.52 -10.36 27.72
CA LEU A 71 33.76 -11.21 26.82
C LEU A 71 32.31 -10.69 26.65
N LEU A 72 31.74 -10.06 27.68
CA LEU A 72 30.48 -9.32 27.59
C LEU A 72 30.59 -8.13 26.63
N LEU A 73 31.66 -7.34 26.72
CA LEU A 73 31.86 -6.15 25.89
C LEU A 73 32.00 -6.51 24.40
N THR A 74 32.76 -7.56 24.09
CA THR A 74 32.97 -8.02 22.71
C THR A 74 31.71 -8.62 22.09
N LEU A 75 30.94 -9.41 22.85
CA LEU A 75 29.66 -9.94 22.39
C LEU A 75 28.68 -8.80 22.13
N THR A 76 28.44 -7.91 23.08
CA THR A 76 27.49 -6.79 22.92
C THR A 76 27.83 -5.90 21.72
N ALA A 77 29.10 -5.58 21.50
CA ALA A 77 29.55 -4.85 20.30
C ALA A 77 29.29 -5.64 19.01
N PHE A 78 29.60 -6.95 18.99
CA PHE A 78 29.33 -7.81 17.83
C PHE A 78 27.83 -7.93 17.53
N GLY A 79 27.00 -8.11 18.56
CA GLY A 79 25.54 -8.14 18.43
C GLY A 79 24.97 -6.84 17.89
N TRP A 80 25.51 -5.69 18.30
CA TRP A 80 25.12 -4.39 17.74
C TRP A 80 25.50 -4.25 16.27
N VAL A 81 26.70 -4.67 15.88
CA VAL A 81 27.15 -4.68 14.46
C VAL A 81 26.30 -5.64 13.63
N VAL A 82 26.03 -6.85 14.11
CA VAL A 82 25.16 -7.82 13.44
C VAL A 82 23.73 -7.30 13.35
N PHE A 83 23.21 -6.63 14.39
CA PHE A 83 21.89 -5.99 14.36
C PHE A 83 21.83 -4.88 13.31
N GLU A 84 22.86 -4.04 13.19
CA GLU A 84 22.94 -3.01 12.16
C GLU A 84 23.06 -3.61 10.74
N LEU A 85 23.82 -4.69 10.58
CA LEU A 85 23.91 -5.44 9.32
C LEU A 85 22.60 -6.12 8.95
N LEU A 86 21.92 -6.75 9.92
CA LEU A 86 20.60 -7.35 9.74
C LEU A 86 19.53 -6.29 9.49
N LYS A 87 19.60 -5.12 10.13
CA LYS A 87 18.72 -3.98 9.84
C LYS A 87 18.90 -3.55 8.38
N ASN A 88 20.14 -3.44 7.92
CA ASN A 88 20.44 -3.12 6.52
C ASN A 88 19.99 -4.24 5.56
N LYS A 89 20.10 -5.51 5.96
CA LYS A 89 19.74 -6.66 5.11
C LYS A 89 18.24 -6.98 5.08
N VAL A 90 17.53 -6.83 6.19
CA VAL A 90 16.06 -6.93 6.28
C VAL A 90 15.40 -5.73 5.58
N ARG A 91 16.03 -4.55 5.60
CA ARG A 91 15.65 -3.42 4.74
C ARG A 91 15.91 -3.71 3.25
N SER A 92 16.79 -4.67 2.93
CA SER A 92 17.12 -5.05 1.55
C SER A 92 16.31 -6.23 0.98
N GLU A 93 15.59 -7.01 1.79
CA GLU A 93 14.92 -8.24 1.32
C GLU A 93 13.42 -8.13 0.96
N GLU A 94 12.83 -6.94 0.96
CA GLU A 94 11.69 -6.68 0.06
C GLU A 94 11.80 -5.24 -0.39
N LEU A 95 12.06 -5.06 -1.69
CA LEU A 95 12.18 -3.79 -2.37
C LEU A 95 10.83 -3.06 -2.30
N ILE A 96 10.57 -2.34 -1.19
CA ILE A 96 9.33 -1.58 -0.99
C ILE A 96 9.21 -0.50 -2.08
N ILE A 97 10.35 0.01 -2.57
CA ILE A 97 10.42 0.90 -3.73
C ILE A 97 11.63 0.60 -4.61
N GLY A 98 11.38 0.45 -5.90
CA GLY A 98 12.35 0.61 -6.97
C GLY A 98 11.91 1.77 -7.86
N ARG A 99 12.80 2.71 -8.17
CA ARG A 99 12.58 3.64 -9.28
C ARG A 99 12.76 2.83 -10.55
N ASP A 100 11.71 2.74 -11.34
CA ASP A 100 11.90 2.36 -12.73
C ASP A 100 12.50 3.58 -13.44
N ILE A 101 13.66 3.44 -14.07
CA ILE A 101 14.30 4.58 -14.77
C ILE A 101 13.67 4.71 -16.17
N LEU A 102 13.03 3.66 -16.67
CA LEU A 102 12.38 3.62 -17.98
C LEU A 102 10.94 4.16 -17.94
N THR A 103 10.29 4.14 -16.78
CA THR A 103 8.95 4.71 -16.57
C THR A 103 9.01 5.69 -15.41
N SER A 104 8.40 6.88 -15.51
CA SER A 104 8.40 7.91 -14.45
C SER A 104 7.53 7.53 -13.22
N ARG A 105 7.62 6.27 -12.78
CA ARG A 105 6.80 5.65 -11.75
C ARG A 105 7.65 5.30 -10.52
N ILE A 106 7.09 5.59 -9.35
CA ILE A 106 7.56 5.07 -8.06
C ILE A 106 6.89 3.72 -7.86
N LYS A 107 7.64 2.64 -7.66
CA LYS A 107 7.04 1.37 -7.24
C LYS A 107 6.73 1.46 -5.75
N LEU A 108 5.48 1.46 -5.32
CA LEU A 108 5.09 1.34 -3.92
C LEU A 108 4.52 -0.07 -3.70
N PHE A 109 5.18 -0.90 -2.90
CA PHE A 109 4.78 -2.31 -2.71
C PHE A 109 4.60 -3.08 -4.02
N GLN A 110 5.55 -2.91 -4.95
CA GLN A 110 5.54 -3.48 -6.32
C GLN A 110 4.49 -2.87 -7.27
N VAL A 111 3.60 -1.99 -6.82
CA VAL A 111 2.66 -1.25 -7.69
C VAL A 111 3.32 0.03 -8.19
N GLY A 112 3.42 0.23 -9.49
CA GLY A 112 3.94 1.48 -10.07
C GLY A 112 2.93 2.61 -9.96
N ILE A 113 3.24 3.67 -9.23
CA ILE A 113 2.47 4.91 -9.12
C ILE A 113 3.16 6.02 -9.92
N ASP A 114 2.43 6.68 -10.81
CA ASP A 114 2.94 7.79 -11.61
C ASP A 114 3.17 9.04 -10.74
N GLN A 115 4.30 9.70 -10.95
CA GLN A 115 4.61 11.00 -10.33
C GLN A 115 3.91 12.12 -11.11
N VAL A 116 2.61 12.27 -10.94
CA VAL A 116 1.79 13.24 -11.66
C VAL A 116 0.98 14.12 -10.73
N ASP A 117 0.75 15.36 -11.14
CA ASP A 117 -0.26 16.24 -10.57
C ASP A 117 -1.57 16.20 -11.38
N ASN A 118 -2.58 16.94 -10.95
CA ASN A 118 -3.89 17.03 -11.58
C ASN A 118 -3.78 17.67 -12.97
N GLN A 119 -2.90 18.66 -13.17
CA GLN A 119 -2.76 19.33 -14.46
C GLN A 119 -2.13 18.37 -15.49
N GLU A 120 -1.03 17.72 -15.10
CA GLU A 120 -0.34 16.72 -15.90
C GLU A 120 -1.24 15.52 -16.18
N THR A 121 -2.03 15.08 -15.19
CA THR A 121 -3.01 14.00 -15.37
C THR A 121 -4.00 14.35 -16.48
N ILE A 122 -4.56 15.56 -16.48
CA ILE A 122 -5.53 15.98 -17.50
C ILE A 122 -4.86 16.19 -18.86
N GLN A 123 -3.63 16.68 -18.90
CA GLN A 123 -2.85 16.79 -20.13
C GLN A 123 -2.63 15.40 -20.77
N ARG A 124 -2.20 14.40 -19.98
CA ARG A 124 -2.02 13.02 -20.49
C ARG A 124 -3.34 12.43 -20.99
N ILE A 125 -4.45 12.70 -20.31
CA ILE A 125 -5.78 12.27 -20.77
C ILE A 125 -6.14 12.88 -22.11
N GLU A 126 -5.84 14.16 -22.32
CA GLU A 126 -6.04 14.82 -23.60
C GLU A 126 -5.18 14.19 -24.71
N GLU A 127 -3.92 13.91 -24.43
CA GLU A 127 -3.03 13.20 -25.35
C GLU A 127 -3.59 11.81 -25.70
N PHE A 128 -4.09 11.05 -24.72
CA PHE A 128 -4.73 9.75 -24.92
C PHE A 128 -5.96 9.83 -25.83
N ILE A 129 -6.78 10.87 -25.69
CA ILE A 129 -7.95 11.10 -26.55
C ILE A 129 -7.52 11.33 -28.01
N VAL A 130 -6.45 12.10 -28.23
CA VAL A 130 -5.93 12.39 -29.58
C VAL A 130 -5.38 11.13 -30.27
N VAL A 131 -4.72 10.24 -29.52
CA VAL A 131 -4.15 8.98 -30.03
C VAL A 131 -5.23 7.99 -30.53
N LYS A 132 -6.50 8.16 -30.12
CA LYS A 132 -7.64 7.30 -30.50
C LYS A 132 -7.43 5.81 -30.23
N LYS A 133 -6.67 5.48 -29.19
CA LYS A 133 -6.54 4.13 -28.63
C LYS A 133 -7.22 4.08 -27.26
N SER A 134 -7.63 2.88 -26.85
CA SER A 134 -8.12 2.68 -25.49
C SER A 134 -6.94 2.81 -24.53
N HIS A 135 -7.11 3.64 -23.51
CA HIS A 135 -6.17 3.80 -22.41
C HIS A 135 -6.91 3.60 -21.08
N GLN A 136 -6.25 2.95 -20.12
CA GLN A 136 -6.77 2.67 -18.81
C GLN A 136 -6.08 3.55 -17.76
N ILE A 137 -6.90 4.21 -16.95
CA ILE A 137 -6.46 5.06 -15.85
C ILE A 137 -6.98 4.44 -14.57
N VAL A 138 -6.10 4.27 -13.59
CA VAL A 138 -6.45 3.70 -12.29
C VAL A 138 -6.01 4.66 -11.18
N THR A 139 -6.88 4.84 -10.20
CA THR A 139 -6.68 5.73 -9.06
C THR A 139 -6.61 4.89 -7.77
N PRO A 140 -5.55 4.08 -7.57
CA PRO A 140 -5.49 3.18 -6.42
C PRO A 140 -5.34 4.00 -5.13
N ASP A 141 -6.16 3.66 -4.13
CA ASP A 141 -5.93 4.11 -2.76
C ASP A 141 -4.94 3.19 -2.02
N THR A 142 -4.59 3.54 -0.79
CA THR A 142 -3.69 2.72 0.04
C THR A 142 -4.19 1.28 0.19
N LEU A 143 -5.50 1.06 0.29
CA LEU A 143 -6.07 -0.28 0.44
C LEU A 143 -5.99 -1.08 -0.86
N ALA A 144 -6.17 -0.44 -2.02
CA ALA A 144 -5.98 -1.01 -3.33
C ALA A 144 -4.53 -1.48 -3.52
N VAL A 145 -3.55 -0.64 -3.18
CA VAL A 145 -2.13 -1.02 -3.25
C VAL A 145 -1.84 -2.24 -2.36
N LEU A 146 -2.39 -2.27 -1.14
CA LEU A 146 -2.23 -3.42 -0.24
C LEU A 146 -2.93 -4.68 -0.75
N ARG A 147 -4.10 -4.53 -1.41
CA ARG A 147 -4.82 -5.63 -2.04
C ARG A 147 -4.01 -6.25 -3.16
N ALA A 148 -3.37 -5.43 -4.01
CA ALA A 148 -2.54 -5.90 -5.11
C ALA A 148 -1.41 -6.86 -4.67
N ARG A 149 -0.94 -6.78 -3.41
CA ARG A 149 0.03 -7.74 -2.88
C ARG A 149 -0.49 -9.17 -2.72
N LYS A 150 -1.81 -9.32 -2.54
CA LYS A 150 -2.47 -10.61 -2.26
C LYS A 150 -3.27 -11.13 -3.44
N ASP A 151 -3.47 -10.29 -4.45
CA ASP A 151 -4.35 -10.51 -5.58
C ASP A 151 -3.54 -10.28 -6.87
N PRO A 152 -2.91 -11.35 -7.42
CA PRO A 152 -2.04 -11.24 -8.59
C PRO A 152 -2.77 -10.70 -9.82
N GLU A 153 -4.04 -11.06 -10.00
CA GLU A 153 -4.86 -10.56 -11.11
C GLU A 153 -5.06 -9.04 -10.98
N TYR A 154 -5.39 -8.55 -9.78
CA TYR A 154 -5.50 -7.12 -9.55
C TYR A 154 -4.17 -6.38 -9.71
N HIS A 155 -3.06 -7.01 -9.31
CA HIS A 155 -1.72 -6.47 -9.54
C HIS A 155 -1.40 -6.30 -11.03
N ASP A 156 -1.72 -7.31 -11.84
CA ASP A 156 -1.49 -7.26 -13.28
C ASP A 156 -2.32 -6.16 -13.96
N ILE A 157 -3.56 -5.94 -13.52
CA ILE A 157 -4.40 -4.81 -13.98
C ILE A 157 -3.73 -3.46 -13.69
N LEU A 158 -3.25 -3.25 -12.45
CA LEU A 158 -2.55 -2.02 -12.09
C LEU A 158 -1.26 -1.84 -12.88
N LYS A 159 -0.55 -2.93 -13.16
CA LYS A 159 0.70 -2.92 -13.93
C LYS A 159 0.46 -2.60 -15.40
N SER A 160 -0.64 -3.06 -15.99
CA SER A 160 -0.99 -2.79 -17.39
C SER A 160 -1.63 -1.43 -17.63
N ALA A 161 -2.02 -0.70 -16.58
CA ALA A 161 -2.65 0.60 -16.71
C ALA A 161 -1.69 1.64 -17.32
N ASP A 162 -2.21 2.46 -18.23
CA ASP A 162 -1.48 3.53 -18.91
C ASP A 162 -1.16 4.71 -17.97
N LEU A 163 -2.01 4.92 -16.96
CA LEU A 163 -1.80 5.92 -15.92
C LEU A 163 -2.30 5.41 -14.56
N VAL A 164 -1.45 5.47 -13.55
CA VAL A 164 -1.75 5.08 -12.17
C VAL A 164 -1.53 6.28 -11.25
N THR A 165 -2.60 6.97 -10.88
CA THR A 165 -2.50 8.23 -10.13
C THR A 165 -2.34 8.02 -8.63
N PRO A 166 -1.68 8.96 -7.92
CA PRO A 166 -1.56 8.89 -6.48
C PRO A 166 -2.84 9.33 -5.76
N ASP A 167 -3.79 8.41 -5.55
CA ASP A 167 -4.99 8.67 -4.75
C ASP A 167 -4.78 8.27 -3.29
N GLY A 168 -4.87 9.23 -2.38
CA GLY A 168 -4.92 8.96 -0.95
C GLY A 168 -3.72 9.46 -0.17
N ALA A 169 -3.99 9.97 1.03
CA ALA A 169 -2.97 10.53 1.91
C ALA A 169 -1.90 9.50 2.32
N GLY A 170 -2.26 8.21 2.42
CA GLY A 170 -1.32 7.15 2.78
C GLY A 170 -0.26 6.91 1.70
N ILE A 171 -0.61 7.05 0.41
CA ILE A 171 0.33 6.93 -0.70
C ILE A 171 1.33 8.10 -0.66
N LEU A 172 0.84 9.34 -0.54
CA LEU A 172 1.69 10.53 -0.42
C LEU A 172 2.61 10.46 0.80
N TRP A 173 2.07 10.06 1.94
CA TRP A 173 2.84 9.91 3.17
C TRP A 173 3.94 8.86 3.03
N ALA A 174 3.62 7.70 2.46
CA ALA A 174 4.59 6.63 2.25
C ALA A 174 5.69 7.07 1.28
N ALA A 175 5.32 7.71 0.17
CA ALA A 175 6.25 8.22 -0.82
C ALA A 175 7.20 9.28 -0.22
N THR A 176 6.66 10.22 0.58
CA THR A 176 7.45 11.24 1.30
C THR A 176 8.39 10.63 2.33
N THR A 177 7.90 9.69 3.14
CA THR A 177 8.69 9.00 4.17
C THR A 177 9.86 8.21 3.58
N LEU A 178 9.71 7.77 2.33
CA LEU A 178 10.69 6.99 1.61
C LEU A 178 11.58 7.84 0.67
N ASN A 179 11.59 9.17 0.84
CA ASN A 179 12.37 10.14 0.05
C ASN A 179 12.04 10.18 -1.45
N TYR A 180 10.82 9.82 -1.83
CA TYR A 180 10.29 9.99 -3.18
C TYR A 180 8.99 10.80 -3.13
N PRO A 181 9.03 12.11 -2.86
CA PRO A 181 7.81 12.90 -2.74
C PRO A 181 7.02 12.86 -4.05
N LEU A 182 5.72 12.63 -3.93
CA LEU A 182 4.75 12.80 -5.00
C LEU A 182 4.32 14.28 -5.02
N PRO A 183 4.09 14.87 -6.20
CA PRO A 183 3.81 16.31 -6.31
C PRO A 183 2.52 16.69 -5.57
N GLU A 184 1.47 15.90 -5.76
CA GLU A 184 0.20 16.11 -5.08
C GLU A 184 -0.67 14.85 -5.06
N ARG A 185 -1.83 14.96 -4.40
CA ARG A 185 -2.86 13.92 -4.37
C ARG A 185 -3.82 14.13 -5.54
N VAL A 186 -3.98 13.10 -6.36
CA VAL A 186 -4.85 13.14 -7.54
C VAL A 186 -5.97 12.11 -7.35
N THR A 187 -7.16 12.60 -7.02
CA THR A 187 -8.31 11.74 -6.73
C THR A 187 -9.15 11.46 -7.96
N GLY A 188 -9.87 10.33 -7.97
CA GLY A 188 -10.79 10.02 -9.05
C GLY A 188 -11.90 11.08 -9.25
N ILE A 189 -12.39 11.70 -8.18
CA ILE A 189 -13.44 12.73 -8.28
C ILE A 189 -12.91 14.01 -8.95
N ASP A 190 -11.68 14.42 -8.63
CA ASP A 190 -11.04 15.59 -9.23
C ASP A 190 -10.80 15.37 -10.73
N ILE A 191 -10.34 14.17 -11.10
CA ILE A 191 -10.17 13.76 -12.50
C ILE A 191 -11.51 13.87 -13.24
N ILE A 192 -12.60 13.32 -12.69
CA ILE A 192 -13.92 13.38 -13.33
C ILE A 192 -14.39 14.82 -13.52
N HIS A 193 -14.29 15.69 -12.50
CA HIS A 193 -14.68 17.09 -12.62
C HIS A 193 -13.86 17.83 -13.69
N ASN A 194 -12.55 17.59 -13.73
CA ASN A 194 -11.67 18.23 -14.71
C ASN A 194 -11.93 17.71 -16.13
N ILE A 195 -12.20 16.42 -16.31
CA ILE A 195 -12.61 15.84 -17.60
C ILE A 195 -13.96 16.41 -18.05
N CYS A 196 -14.93 16.59 -17.14
CA CYS A 196 -16.20 17.22 -17.47
C CYS A 196 -16.01 18.65 -17.98
N ARG A 197 -15.18 19.46 -17.30
CA ARG A 197 -14.81 20.81 -17.76
C ARG A 197 -14.13 20.78 -19.14
N LEU A 198 -13.20 19.84 -19.34
CA LEU A 198 -12.52 19.68 -20.62
C LEU A 198 -13.50 19.31 -21.74
N SER A 199 -14.41 18.39 -21.44
CA SER A 199 -15.44 17.90 -22.37
C SER A 199 -16.43 19.00 -22.74
N ALA A 200 -16.84 19.85 -21.80
CA ALA A 200 -17.69 21.01 -22.09
C ALA A 200 -17.02 22.00 -23.05
N LYS A 201 -15.70 22.21 -22.91
CA LYS A 201 -14.92 23.12 -23.76
C LYS A 201 -14.62 22.55 -25.15
N LYS A 202 -14.29 21.25 -25.23
CA LYS A 202 -13.78 20.60 -26.46
C LYS A 202 -14.79 19.67 -27.15
N GLY A 203 -15.97 19.48 -26.56
CA GLY A 203 -17.04 18.65 -27.13
C GLY A 203 -16.79 17.15 -27.02
N HIS A 204 -15.99 16.68 -26.06
CA HIS A 204 -15.77 15.25 -25.86
C HIS A 204 -17.02 14.57 -25.29
N SER A 205 -17.30 13.34 -25.74
CA SER A 205 -18.39 12.53 -25.21
C SER A 205 -17.96 11.77 -23.96
N LEU A 206 -18.80 11.78 -22.93
CA LEU A 206 -18.59 11.01 -21.69
C LEU A 206 -19.67 9.95 -21.54
N TYR A 207 -19.27 8.78 -21.05
CA TYR A 207 -20.17 7.69 -20.71
C TYR A 207 -19.95 7.29 -19.25
N LEU A 208 -21.04 7.21 -18.47
CA LEU A 208 -21.00 6.84 -17.07
C LEU A 208 -21.56 5.42 -16.91
N LEU A 209 -20.76 4.54 -16.31
CA LEU A 209 -21.10 3.13 -16.12
C LEU A 209 -20.88 2.71 -14.66
N GLY A 210 -21.86 2.00 -14.09
CA GLY A 210 -21.81 1.43 -12.76
C GLY A 210 -22.86 2.00 -11.80
N SER A 211 -22.81 1.57 -10.53
CA SER A 211 -23.78 1.86 -9.47
C SER A 211 -25.14 1.16 -9.65
N TYR A 212 -26.09 1.47 -8.75
CA TYR A 212 -27.45 0.95 -8.79
C TYR A 212 -28.24 1.52 -10.00
N PRO A 213 -29.31 0.82 -10.45
CA PRO A 213 -30.16 1.30 -11.52
C PRO A 213 -30.64 2.74 -11.29
N GLY A 214 -30.46 3.60 -12.30
CA GLY A 214 -30.84 5.02 -12.25
C GLY A 214 -29.75 5.98 -11.76
N VAL A 215 -28.79 5.54 -10.95
CA VAL A 215 -27.78 6.43 -10.33
C VAL A 215 -26.83 7.05 -11.35
N ALA A 216 -26.34 6.26 -12.31
CA ALA A 216 -25.47 6.80 -13.37
C ALA A 216 -26.19 7.86 -14.25
N ARG A 217 -27.51 7.71 -14.45
CA ARG A 217 -28.32 8.68 -15.18
C ARG A 217 -28.46 9.97 -14.38
N GLU A 218 -28.73 9.88 -13.09
CA GLU A 218 -28.83 11.04 -12.20
C GLU A 218 -27.49 11.79 -12.12
N ALA A 219 -26.37 11.07 -11.98
CA ALA A 219 -25.03 11.65 -12.01
C ALA A 219 -24.77 12.41 -13.33
N ALA A 220 -25.18 11.84 -14.47
CA ALA A 220 -25.03 12.51 -15.77
C ALA A 220 -25.87 13.81 -15.85
N LEU A 221 -27.06 13.83 -15.26
CA LEU A 221 -27.91 15.04 -15.21
C LEU A 221 -27.28 16.13 -14.35
N ASN A 222 -26.77 15.76 -13.18
CA ASN A 222 -26.11 16.69 -12.26
C ASN A 222 -24.85 17.30 -12.89
N LEU A 223 -23.98 16.46 -13.48
CA LEU A 223 -22.76 16.92 -14.14
C LEU A 223 -23.05 17.82 -15.35
N LYS A 224 -24.12 17.56 -16.11
CA LYS A 224 -24.55 18.45 -17.20
C LYS A 224 -25.07 19.80 -16.69
N GLY A 225 -25.72 19.81 -15.53
CA GLY A 225 -26.18 21.05 -14.90
C GLY A 225 -25.02 21.90 -14.38
N GLU A 226 -23.99 21.26 -13.82
CA GLU A 226 -22.82 21.92 -13.26
C GLU A 226 -21.84 22.44 -14.33
N PHE A 227 -21.62 21.69 -15.41
CA PHE A 227 -20.62 22.02 -16.45
C PHE A 227 -21.24 22.39 -17.79
N ARG A 228 -22.15 23.37 -17.78
CA ARG A 228 -22.73 23.90 -19.03
C ARG A 228 -21.67 24.63 -19.86
N PRO A 229 -21.59 24.41 -21.18
CA PRO A 229 -20.74 25.20 -22.07
C PRO A 229 -21.15 26.67 -22.10
#